data_AF-A0A6A0AT04-F1
#
_entry.id   AF-A0A6A0AT04-F1
#
_cell.length_a   1.000
_cell.length_b   1.000
_cell.length_c   1.000
_cell.angle_alpha   90.00
_cell.angle_beta   90.00
_cell.angle_gamma   90.00
#
_symmetry.space_group_name_H-M   'P 1'
#
loop_
_entity.id
_entity.type
_entity.pdbx_description
1 polymer ?
#
loop_
_entity_poly.entity_id
_entity_poly.type
_entity_poly.pdbx_seq_one_letter_code
_entity_poly.pdbx_strand_id
1 'polypeptide(L)'
;MTAVPVDERTWLIGRIGSEEVASEVAAWWLDEEGVNPLTAGEWTGCREGEIFKGTRLDAAKVAMLRKLAEVAERCKTPEALADLDRIAEWVTNWKPGDPGLSLGGVGNGG
;
A
#
# COMPACT_ATOMS: atom_id res chain seq x y z
N MET A 1 12.30 -21.58 -17.24
CA MET A 1 11.63 -21.26 -15.96
C MET A 1 10.15 -21.48 -16.13
N THR A 2 9.48 -22.11 -15.16
CA THR A 2 8.05 -22.44 -15.23
C THR A 2 7.29 -21.57 -14.24
N ALA A 3 6.30 -20.81 -14.70
CA ALA A 3 5.45 -20.00 -13.84
C ALA A 3 4.52 -20.90 -13.02
N VAL A 4 4.43 -20.62 -11.72
CA VAL A 4 3.55 -21.26 -10.75
C VAL A 4 2.32 -20.39 -10.55
N PRO A 5 1.09 -20.90 -10.73
CA PRO A 5 -0.13 -20.14 -10.47
C PRO A 5 -0.26 -19.81 -8.98
N VAL A 6 -0.84 -18.64 -8.66
CA VAL A 6 -1.13 -18.25 -7.27
C VAL A 6 -2.59 -18.48 -6.90
N ASP A 7 -2.87 -18.48 -5.60
CA ASP A 7 -4.23 -18.40 -5.08
C ASP A 7 -4.86 -17.05 -5.40
N GLU A 8 -6.16 -17.05 -5.68
CA GLU A 8 -6.96 -15.82 -5.66
C GLU A 8 -6.75 -15.16 -4.29
N ARG A 9 -6.36 -13.87 -4.24
CA ARG A 9 -6.00 -13.06 -3.05
C ARG A 9 -4.51 -12.90 -2.74
N THR A 10 -3.62 -13.17 -3.70
CA THR A 10 -2.21 -12.75 -3.60
C THR A 10 -1.97 -11.43 -4.33
N TRP A 11 -1.36 -10.48 -3.63
CA TRP A 11 -1.06 -9.12 -4.09
C TRP A 11 0.42 -8.83 -3.95
N LEU A 12 0.96 -8.03 -4.87
CA LEU A 12 2.26 -7.40 -4.74
C LEU A 12 2.03 -5.97 -4.26
N ILE A 13 2.69 -5.60 -3.16
CA ILE A 13 2.66 -4.25 -2.59
C ILE A 13 4.07 -3.66 -2.68
N GLY A 14 4.20 -2.51 -3.31
CA GLY A 14 5.49 -1.85 -3.45
C GLY A 14 5.36 -0.52 -4.18
N ARG A 15 6.46 -0.02 -4.73
CA ARG A 15 6.49 1.29 -5.36
C ARG A 15 6.65 1.24 -6.86
N ILE A 16 5.88 2.07 -7.56
CA ILE A 16 6.15 2.46 -8.95
C ILE A 16 6.32 3.97 -8.98
N GLY A 17 7.53 4.44 -9.32
CA GLY A 17 7.87 5.86 -9.28
C GLY A 17 7.76 6.42 -7.85
N SER A 18 6.80 7.32 -7.62
CA SER A 18 6.54 7.91 -6.29
C SER A 18 5.31 7.34 -5.57
N GLU A 19 4.60 6.40 -6.20
CA GLU A 19 3.32 5.87 -5.73
C GLU A 19 3.49 4.47 -5.13
N GLU A 20 2.96 4.27 -3.92
CA GLU A 20 2.79 2.93 -3.35
C GLU A 20 1.54 2.32 -3.98
N VAL A 21 1.71 1.15 -4.59
CA VAL A 21 0.69 0.48 -5.39
C VAL A 21 0.54 -0.96 -4.90
N ALA A 22 -0.71 -1.44 -4.86
CA ALA A 22 -1.04 -2.84 -4.68
C ALA A 22 -1.55 -3.41 -6.01
N SER A 23 -1.02 -4.54 -6.47
CA SER A 23 -1.42 -5.17 -7.73
C SER A 23 -1.56 -6.67 -7.59
N GLU A 24 -2.55 -7.23 -8.28
CA GLU A 24 -2.84 -8.66 -8.20
C GLU A 24 -1.71 -9.46 -8.85
N VAL A 25 -1.25 -10.49 -8.16
CA VAL A 25 -0.27 -11.46 -8.68
C VAL A 25 -1.05 -12.52 -9.45
N ALA A 26 -0.68 -12.76 -10.70
CA ALA A 26 -1.29 -13.81 -11.53
C ALA A 26 -0.52 -15.12 -11.42
N ALA A 27 0.80 -15.03 -11.32
CA ALA A 27 1.71 -16.18 -11.18
C ALA A 27 3.04 -15.71 -10.59
N TRP A 28 3.96 -16.63 -10.32
CA TRP A 28 5.34 -16.33 -9.90
C TRP A 28 6.29 -17.43 -10.34
N TRP A 29 7.58 -17.14 -10.40
CA TRP A 29 8.63 -18.14 -10.56
C TRP A 29 9.81 -17.87 -9.63
N LEU A 30 10.72 -18.83 -9.52
CA LEU A 30 12.02 -18.63 -8.87
C LEU A 30 13.07 -18.34 -9.94
N ASP A 31 13.81 -17.24 -9.79
CA ASP A 31 15.01 -16.89 -10.55
C ASP A 31 16.26 -16.94 -9.65
N GLU A 32 17.42 -16.52 -10.16
CA GLU A 32 18.69 -16.57 -9.43
C GLU A 32 18.72 -15.67 -8.18
N GLU A 33 17.83 -14.69 -8.09
CA GLU A 33 17.74 -13.74 -6.98
C GLU A 33 16.57 -14.04 -6.03
N GLY A 34 15.69 -14.99 -6.39
CA GLY A 34 14.61 -15.46 -5.53
C GLY A 34 13.26 -15.49 -6.24
N VAL A 35 12.20 -15.03 -5.55
CA VAL A 35 10.83 -15.03 -6.08
C VAL A 35 10.62 -13.83 -7.01
N ASN A 36 10.17 -14.13 -8.22
CA ASN A 36 9.82 -13.13 -9.22
C ASN A 36 8.30 -13.21 -9.50
N PRO A 37 7.52 -12.23 -9.05
CA PRO A 37 6.08 -12.20 -9.24
C PRO A 37 5.73 -11.72 -10.66
N LEU A 38 4.80 -12.41 -11.32
CA LEU A 38 4.06 -11.86 -12.44
C LEU A 38 2.79 -11.22 -11.90
N THR A 39 2.63 -9.95 -12.17
CA THR A 39 1.42 -9.20 -11.85
C THR A 39 0.70 -8.78 -13.13
N ALA A 40 -0.57 -8.42 -12.99
CA ALA A 40 -1.30 -7.79 -14.07
C ALA A 40 -0.85 -6.31 -14.22
N GLY A 41 -0.13 -5.97 -15.29
CA GLY A 41 0.19 -4.57 -15.65
C GLY A 41 1.68 -4.18 -15.58
N GLU A 42 1.95 -2.90 -15.29
CA GLU A 42 3.23 -2.17 -15.52
C GLU A 42 4.40 -2.54 -14.58
N TRP A 43 4.27 -3.57 -13.76
CA TRP A 43 5.24 -3.95 -12.73
C TRP A 43 6.41 -4.79 -13.24
N THR A 44 6.57 -4.91 -14.56
CA THR A 44 7.57 -5.80 -15.15
C THR A 44 8.98 -5.38 -14.70
N GLY A 45 9.61 -6.20 -13.85
CA GLY A 45 10.96 -5.94 -13.33
C GLY A 45 11.04 -5.14 -12.02
N CYS A 46 9.93 -4.84 -11.35
CA CYS A 46 9.97 -4.23 -10.02
C CYS A 46 10.39 -5.28 -8.97
N ARG A 47 11.59 -5.11 -8.41
CA ARG A 47 12.17 -6.01 -7.38
C ARG A 47 11.89 -5.54 -5.95
N GLU A 48 11.42 -4.31 -5.78
CA GLU A 48 11.11 -3.70 -4.48
C GLU A 48 9.62 -3.81 -4.18
N GLY A 49 9.17 -5.03 -3.90
CA GLY A 49 7.78 -5.31 -3.58
C GLY A 49 7.67 -6.49 -2.61
N GLU A 50 6.67 -6.44 -1.74
CA GLU A 50 6.36 -7.48 -0.78
C GLU A 50 5.10 -8.22 -1.25
N ILE A 51 5.14 -9.55 -1.16
CA ILE A 51 3.96 -10.38 -1.42
C ILE A 51 3.04 -10.32 -0.20
N PHE A 52 1.80 -9.93 -0.43
CA PHE A 52 0.75 -9.84 0.58
C PHE A 52 -0.40 -10.79 0.25
N LYS A 53 -0.88 -11.51 1.26
CA LYS A 53 -2.06 -12.39 1.15
C LYS A 53 -3.24 -11.76 1.87
N GLY A 54 -4.32 -11.49 1.16
CA GLY A 54 -5.53 -10.90 1.74
C GLY A 54 -6.48 -10.33 0.69
N THR A 55 -7.50 -9.62 1.16
CA THR A 55 -8.43 -8.98 0.22
C THR A 55 -7.78 -7.82 -0.51
N ARG A 56 -8.35 -7.42 -1.67
CA ARG A 56 -7.93 -6.20 -2.38
C ARG A 56 -7.92 -4.97 -1.48
N LEU A 57 -8.91 -4.88 -0.60
CA LEU A 57 -9.06 -3.78 0.35
C LEU A 57 -7.90 -3.76 1.34
N ASP A 58 -7.55 -4.91 1.91
CA ASP A 58 -6.45 -5.01 2.86
C ASP A 58 -5.11 -4.68 2.21
N ALA A 59 -4.87 -5.15 0.98
CA ALA A 59 -3.67 -4.83 0.23
C ALA A 59 -3.55 -3.32 -0.05
N ALA A 60 -4.66 -2.67 -0.43
CA ALA A 60 -4.69 -1.22 -0.64
C ALA A 60 -4.44 -0.44 0.66
N LYS A 61 -4.99 -0.88 1.79
CA LYS A 61 -4.72 -0.30 3.11
C LYS A 61 -3.24 -0.38 3.48
N VAL A 62 -2.62 -1.54 3.28
CA VAL A 62 -1.19 -1.73 3.56
C VAL A 62 -0.32 -0.83 2.69
N ALA A 63 -0.61 -0.70 1.39
CA ALA A 63 0.10 0.22 0.50
C ALA A 63 0.01 1.68 1.00
N MET A 64 -1.19 2.11 1.41
CA MET A 64 -1.40 3.47 1.92
C MET A 64 -0.69 3.69 3.27
N LEU A 65 -0.70 2.70 4.17
CA LEU A 65 0.00 2.78 5.45
C LEU A 65 1.52 2.86 5.28
N ARG A 66 2.10 2.12 4.32
CA ARG A 66 3.53 2.25 3.96
C ARG A 66 3.87 3.67 3.53
N LYS A 67 3.02 4.26 2.68
CA LYS A 67 3.19 5.66 2.27
C LYS A 67 3.14 6.62 3.45
N LEU A 68 2.22 6.42 4.38
CA LEU A 68 2.09 7.27 5.57
C LEU A 68 3.32 7.16 6.48
N ALA A 69 3.89 5.96 6.67
CA ALA A 69 5.10 5.76 7.44
C ALA A 69 6.29 6.56 6.89
N GLU A 70 6.49 6.55 5.58
CA GLU A 70 7.56 7.35 4.94
C GLU A 70 7.35 8.86 5.08
N VAL A 71 6.10 9.32 5.02
CA VAL A 71 5.79 10.73 5.23
C VAL A 71 6.06 11.09 6.69
N ALA A 72 5.71 10.22 7.65
CA ALA A 72 5.97 10.42 9.07
C ALA A 72 7.45 10.60 9.38
N GLU A 73 8.35 9.86 8.73
CA GLU A 73 9.81 10.02 8.88
C GLU A 73 10.31 11.43 8.50
N ARG A 74 9.60 12.09 7.57
CA ARG A 74 9.95 13.42 7.05
C ARG A 74 9.28 14.54 7.84
N CYS A 75 8.18 14.27 8.54
CA CYS A 75 7.50 15.23 9.38
C CYS A 75 8.38 15.67 10.56
N LYS A 76 8.29 16.98 10.90
CA LYS A 76 9.08 17.61 11.96
C LYS A 76 8.24 18.31 13.02
N THR A 77 6.92 18.33 12.85
CA THR A 77 5.99 18.98 13.77
C THR A 77 5.09 17.96 14.46
N PRO A 78 4.79 18.13 15.75
CA PRO A 78 3.86 17.26 16.48
C PRO A 78 2.46 17.23 15.85
N GLU A 79 1.99 18.35 15.30
CA GLU A 79 0.66 18.46 14.68
C GLU A 79 0.57 17.60 13.42
N ALA A 80 1.63 17.60 12.59
CA ALA A 80 1.65 16.77 11.38
C ALA A 80 1.71 15.28 11.72
N LEU A 81 2.44 14.89 12.77
CA LEU A 81 2.46 13.51 13.25
C LEU A 81 1.08 13.08 13.78
N ALA A 82 0.41 13.95 14.55
CA ALA A 82 -0.94 13.67 15.04
C ALA A 82 -1.97 13.51 13.91
N ASP A 83 -1.85 14.30 12.83
CA ASP A 83 -2.70 14.12 11.65
C ASP A 83 -2.40 12.81 10.91
N LEU A 84 -1.12 12.44 10.77
CA LEU A 84 -0.74 11.15 10.17
C LEU A 84 -1.27 9.96 10.98
N ASP A 85 -1.22 10.02 12.31
CA ASP A 85 -1.79 8.99 13.18
C ASP A 85 -3.30 8.83 12.98
N ARG A 86 -4.03 9.95 12.87
CA ARG A 86 -5.48 9.93 12.55
C ARG A 86 -5.76 9.31 11.18
N ILE A 87 -4.93 9.62 10.19
CA ILE A 87 -5.08 9.04 8.85
C ILE A 87 -4.82 7.53 8.92
N ALA A 88 -3.76 7.10 9.61
CA ALA A 88 -3.43 5.69 9.76
C ALA A 88 -4.56 4.90 10.47
N GLU A 89 -5.13 5.47 11.54
CA GLU A 89 -6.26 4.87 12.25
C GLU A 89 -7.49 4.75 11.35
N TRP A 90 -7.81 5.81 10.59
CA TRP A 90 -8.92 5.77 9.65
C TRP A 90 -8.72 4.73 8.55
N VAL A 91 -7.54 4.69 7.91
CA VAL A 91 -7.22 3.70 6.86
C VAL A 91 -7.35 2.28 7.40
N THR A 92 -6.89 2.02 8.62
CA THR A 92 -7.00 0.71 9.27
C THR A 92 -8.46 0.27 9.39
N ASN A 93 -9.32 1.19 9.84
CA ASN A 93 -10.74 0.91 10.08
C ASN A 93 -11.65 1.06 8.84
N TRP A 94 -11.12 1.62 7.76
CA TRP A 94 -11.87 1.99 6.56
C TRP A 94 -12.65 0.81 5.96
N LYS A 95 -13.90 1.06 5.60
CA LYS A 95 -14.79 0.14 4.89
C LYS A 95 -15.37 0.79 3.64
N PRO A 96 -15.69 0.01 2.60
CA PRO A 96 -16.38 0.53 1.43
C PRO A 96 -17.68 1.22 1.83
N GLY A 97 -17.84 2.49 1.44
CA GLY A 97 -19.00 3.32 1.79
C GLY A 97 -18.80 4.27 2.98
N ASP A 98 -17.67 4.21 3.67
CA ASP A 98 -17.37 5.19 4.73
C ASP A 98 -17.25 6.62 4.17
N PRO A 99 -17.69 7.66 4.92
CA PRO A 99 -17.83 9.03 4.42
C PRO A 99 -16.52 9.81 4.19
N GLY A 100 -15.37 9.13 4.09
CA GLY A 100 -14.05 9.79 4.03
C GLY A 100 -13.58 10.34 5.38
N LEU A 101 -12.29 10.65 5.49
CA LEU A 101 -11.71 11.23 6.70
C LEU A 101 -11.80 12.75 6.67
N SER A 102 -12.32 13.34 7.75
CA SER A 102 -12.25 14.78 7.98
C SER A 102 -11.13 15.09 8.99
N LEU A 103 -10.08 15.77 8.53
CA LEU A 103 -9.01 16.26 9.41
C LEU A 103 -9.38 17.66 9.92
N GLY A 104 -9.85 17.73 11.15
CA GLY A 104 -10.20 18.98 11.82
C GLY A 104 -8.97 19.61 12.46
N GLY A 105 -8.52 20.76 11.92
CA GLY A 105 -7.35 21.47 12.45
C GLY A 105 -7.00 22.82 11.81
N VAL A 106 -7.87 23.45 11.03
CA VAL A 106 -7.76 24.89 10.72
C VAL A 106 -9.15 25.51 10.75
N GLY A 107 -9.65 25.79 11.95
CA GLY A 107 -10.67 26.80 12.14
C GLY A 107 -10.01 28.18 12.09
N ASN A 108 -9.82 28.72 10.88
CA ASN A 108 -9.51 30.13 10.69
C ASN A 108 -10.82 30.91 10.56
N GLY A 109 -11.09 31.80 11.52
CA GLY A 109 -11.92 33.00 11.34
C GLY A 109 -13.45 32.85 11.38
N GLY A 110 -14.06 33.49 12.38
CA GLY A 110 -15.50 33.75 12.50
C GLY A 110 -15.86 34.31 13.86
#